data_AF-A0A6P7GCA6-F1
#
_entry.id   AF-A0A6P7GCA6-F1
#
_cell.length_a   1.000
_cell.length_b   1.000
_cell.length_c   1.000
_cell.angle_alpha   90.00
_cell.angle_beta   90.00
_cell.angle_gamma   90.00
#
_symmetry.space_group_name_H-M   'P 1'
#
loop_
_entity.id
_entity.type
_entity.pdbx_description
1 polymer ?
#
loop_
_entity_poly.entity_id
_entity_poly.type
_entity_poly.pdbx_seq_one_letter_code
_entity_poly.pdbx_strand_id
1 'polypeptide(L)'
;MQANIWYDLGIAFPAFKAVLKGVKSGFQTIKGDCKEDLKKFGDKNDNYAYFNRLVSNIYKSKNAAPYILMAAIVVTYLKKYTDFFKWFLKQKNCPKNDPTVLVQFIGGLITKHIAQLSCNSSIIEHWTYSSTDLLFPDILITIACGMFPSVSIMNHSCRPNVTNL
;
A
#
# COMPACT_ATOMS: atom_id res chain seq x y z
N MET A 1 8.06 -26.15 12.57
CA MET A 1 7.45 -24.86 12.91
C MET A 1 7.03 -24.18 11.62
N GLN A 2 5.82 -24.45 11.12
CA GLN A 2 5.29 -23.73 9.95
C GLN A 2 4.84 -22.35 10.42
N ALA A 3 5.57 -21.32 10.02
CA ALA A 3 5.30 -19.95 10.43
C ALA A 3 4.03 -19.45 9.74
N ASN A 4 2.92 -19.37 10.47
CA ASN A 4 1.72 -18.62 10.07
C ASN A 4 1.92 -17.09 10.18
N ILE A 5 3.19 -16.65 10.23
CA ILE A 5 3.60 -15.24 10.35
C ILE A 5 2.90 -14.34 9.34
N TRP A 6 2.58 -14.85 8.14
CA TRP A 6 1.88 -14.10 7.10
C TRP A 6 0.48 -13.65 7.51
N TYR A 7 -0.22 -14.43 8.34
CA TYR A 7 -1.51 -14.05 8.91
C TYR A 7 -1.34 -12.95 9.97
N ASP A 8 -0.32 -13.11 10.83
CA ASP A 8 -0.05 -12.17 11.93
C ASP A 8 0.58 -10.84 11.47
N LEU A 9 1.05 -10.76 10.23
CA LEU A 9 1.66 -9.56 9.67
C LEU A 9 0.65 -8.42 9.41
N GLY A 10 -0.66 -8.70 9.43
CA GLY A 10 -1.70 -7.67 9.23
C GLY A 10 -1.43 -6.80 8.00
N ILE A 11 -1.41 -5.47 8.18
CA ILE A 11 -1.15 -4.49 7.11
C ILE A 11 0.25 -4.59 6.47
N ALA A 12 1.22 -5.20 7.14
CA ALA A 12 2.55 -5.39 6.58
C ALA A 12 2.57 -6.42 5.44
N PHE A 13 1.64 -7.38 5.44
CA PHE A 13 1.52 -8.35 4.36
C PHE A 13 1.14 -7.72 3.01
N PRO A 14 0.05 -6.93 2.88
CA PRO A 14 -0.24 -6.21 1.64
C PRO A 14 0.85 -5.18 1.30
N ALA A 15 1.51 -4.56 2.28
CA ALA A 15 2.66 -3.68 2.02
C ALA A 15 3.84 -4.43 1.37
N PHE A 16 4.15 -5.63 1.86
CA PHE A 16 5.16 -6.50 1.25
C PHE A 16 4.74 -6.97 -0.14
N LYS A 17 3.47 -7.33 -0.36
CA LYS A 17 2.95 -7.63 -1.70
C LYS A 17 3.14 -6.45 -2.66
N ALA A 18 2.95 -5.21 -2.20
CA ALA A 18 3.23 -4.03 -3.01
C ALA A 18 4.72 -3.92 -3.37
N VAL A 19 5.63 -4.20 -2.43
CA VAL A 19 7.08 -4.28 -2.72
C VAL A 19 7.36 -5.31 -3.82
N LEU A 20 6.78 -6.51 -3.73
CA LEU A 20 6.99 -7.55 -4.75
C LEU A 20 6.50 -7.13 -6.15
N LYS A 21 5.42 -6.35 -6.24
CA LYS A 21 5.01 -5.74 -7.52
C LYS A 21 6.05 -4.74 -8.02
N GLY A 22 6.54 -3.86 -7.15
CA GLY A 22 7.53 -2.84 -7.47
C GLY A 22 8.90 -3.38 -7.90
N VAL A 23 9.26 -4.61 -7.50
CA VAL A 23 10.52 -5.25 -7.91
C VAL A 23 10.66 -5.31 -9.44
N LYS A 24 9.57 -5.59 -10.17
CA LYS A 24 9.60 -5.68 -11.64
C LYS A 24 9.98 -4.35 -12.30
N SER A 25 9.58 -3.23 -11.73
CA SER A 25 9.83 -1.89 -12.26
C SER A 25 11.01 -1.18 -11.58
N GLY A 26 11.71 -1.82 -10.63
CA GLY A 26 12.74 -1.16 -9.84
C GLY A 26 12.20 -0.03 -8.97
N PHE A 27 10.93 -0.14 -8.55
CA PHE A 27 10.21 0.83 -7.75
C PHE A 27 10.07 2.21 -8.40
N GLN A 28 9.96 2.25 -9.72
CA GLN A 28 9.67 3.48 -10.45
C GLN A 28 8.44 4.20 -9.88
N THR A 29 8.50 5.52 -9.90
CA THR A 29 7.40 6.41 -9.53
C THR A 29 7.09 7.33 -10.71
N ILE A 30 5.83 7.70 -10.85
CA ILE A 30 5.39 8.69 -11.84
C ILE A 30 5.73 10.08 -11.30
N LYS A 31 6.28 10.95 -12.13
CA LYS A 31 6.47 12.37 -11.79
C LYS A 31 5.11 13.06 -11.81
N GLY A 32 4.83 13.87 -10.79
CA GLY A 32 3.63 14.70 -10.78
C GLY A 32 3.83 15.92 -11.66
N ASP A 33 3.33 15.85 -12.90
CA ASP A 33 3.17 17.03 -13.74
C ASP A 33 1.75 17.05 -14.32
N CYS A 34 1.28 18.26 -14.66
CA CYS A 34 -0.09 18.47 -15.15
C CYS A 34 -0.39 17.64 -16.40
N LYS A 35 0.60 17.39 -17.27
CA LYS A 35 0.38 16.63 -18.50
C LYS A 35 0.22 15.13 -18.22
N GLU A 36 1.04 14.58 -17.33
CA GLU A 36 0.96 13.18 -16.89
C GLU A 36 -0.35 12.92 -16.14
N ASP A 37 -0.78 13.85 -15.29
CA ASP A 37 -2.04 13.72 -14.53
C ASP A 37 -3.29 13.72 -15.43
N LEU A 38 -3.20 14.32 -16.63
CA LEU A 38 -4.30 14.39 -17.60
C LEU A 38 -4.31 13.26 -18.63
N LYS A 39 -3.20 12.53 -18.85
CA LYS A 39 -3.09 11.54 -19.94
C LYS A 39 -3.90 10.28 -19.67
N LYS A 40 -3.67 9.63 -18.53
CA LYS A 40 -4.29 8.36 -18.16
C LYS A 40 -4.06 8.10 -16.67
N PHE A 41 -5.14 7.86 -15.93
CA PHE A 41 -5.04 7.40 -14.54
C PHE A 41 -5.14 5.88 -14.50
N GLY A 42 -4.02 5.24 -14.18
CA GLY A 42 -3.94 3.80 -13.95
C GLY A 42 -3.62 2.94 -15.18
N ASP A 43 -3.30 1.68 -14.89
CA ASP A 43 -3.04 0.61 -15.84
C ASP A 43 -3.78 -0.66 -15.35
N LYS A 44 -4.42 -1.39 -16.27
CA LYS A 44 -5.20 -2.60 -15.92
C LYS A 44 -4.30 -3.71 -15.33
N ASN A 45 -3.04 -3.74 -15.72
CA ASN A 45 -2.09 -4.80 -15.41
C ASN A 45 -1.15 -4.40 -14.26
N ASP A 46 -0.70 -3.13 -14.20
CA ASP A 46 0.21 -2.67 -13.15
C ASP A 46 -0.01 -1.22 -12.68
N ASN A 47 -0.68 -1.08 -11.54
CA ASN A 47 -0.89 0.22 -10.87
C ASN A 47 0.18 0.60 -9.85
N TYR A 48 1.29 -0.14 -9.75
CA TYR A 48 2.29 0.08 -8.70
C TYR A 48 2.82 1.52 -8.70
N ALA A 49 3.13 2.09 -9.87
CA ALA A 49 3.72 3.42 -9.95
C ALA A 49 2.77 4.53 -9.44
N TYR A 50 1.45 4.38 -9.66
CA TYR A 50 0.42 5.26 -9.09
C TYR A 50 0.30 5.08 -7.57
N PHE A 51 0.32 3.84 -7.09
CA PHE A 51 0.36 3.55 -5.66
C PHE A 51 1.60 4.13 -4.98
N ASN A 52 2.77 3.97 -5.57
CA ASN A 52 4.04 4.43 -5.02
C ASN A 52 4.14 5.96 -4.97
N ARG A 53 3.35 6.67 -5.78
CA ARG A 53 3.22 8.13 -5.76
C ARG A 53 2.36 8.65 -4.61
N LEU A 54 1.47 7.84 -4.03
CA LEU A 54 0.59 8.28 -2.94
C LEU A 54 1.39 8.82 -1.75
N VAL A 55 0.89 9.89 -1.14
CA VAL A 55 1.54 10.48 0.03
C VAL A 55 1.33 9.55 1.22
N SER A 56 2.42 9.15 1.88
CA SER A 56 2.33 8.25 3.03
C SER A 56 1.82 8.93 4.30
N ASN A 57 1.92 10.27 4.36
CA ASN A 57 1.63 11.09 5.54
C ASN A 57 2.22 10.53 6.85
N ILE A 58 3.32 9.77 6.76
CA ILE A 58 3.91 9.08 7.91
C ILE A 58 4.33 10.05 9.02
N TYR A 59 4.75 11.26 8.64
CA TYR A 59 5.10 12.34 9.57
C TYR A 59 3.91 12.93 10.33
N LYS A 60 2.67 12.72 9.85
CA LYS A 60 1.44 13.08 10.56
C LYS A 60 0.95 11.95 11.47
N SER A 61 1.53 10.75 11.38
CA SER A 61 1.19 9.65 12.26
C SER A 61 1.68 9.96 13.68
N LYS A 62 0.78 9.83 14.66
CA LYS A 62 1.12 9.98 16.09
C LYS A 62 2.14 8.94 16.55
N ASN A 63 2.21 7.78 15.89
CA ASN A 63 3.16 6.72 16.22
C ASN A 63 3.54 5.91 14.97
N ALA A 64 4.74 6.13 14.45
CA ALA A 64 5.30 5.37 13.33
C ALA A 64 6.03 4.09 13.76
N ALA A 65 6.27 3.89 15.07
CA ALA A 65 7.05 2.76 15.57
C ALA A 65 6.47 1.39 15.16
N PRO A 66 5.13 1.16 15.19
CA PRO A 66 4.55 -0.09 14.71
C PRO A 66 4.86 -0.37 13.24
N TYR A 67 4.87 0.66 12.38
CA TYR A 67 5.14 0.49 10.95
C TYR A 67 6.60 0.07 10.70
N ILE A 68 7.52 0.61 11.48
CA ILE A 68 8.95 0.28 11.43
C ILE A 68 9.18 -1.13 11.97
N LEU A 69 8.57 -1.48 13.11
CA LEU A 69 8.69 -2.81 13.71
C LEU A 69 8.21 -3.91 12.77
N MET A 70 7.03 -3.73 12.17
CA MET A 70 6.49 -4.70 11.23
C MET A 70 7.34 -4.83 9.97
N ALA A 71 7.86 -3.72 9.44
CA ALA A 71 8.81 -3.77 8.33
C ALA A 71 10.10 -4.50 8.70
N ALA A 72 10.64 -4.27 9.90
CA ALA A 72 11.84 -4.95 10.39
C ALA A 72 11.65 -6.46 10.53
N ILE A 73 10.47 -6.91 10.98
CA ILE A 73 10.11 -8.34 11.04
C ILE A 73 10.15 -8.96 9.64
N VAL A 74 9.49 -8.33 8.66
CA VAL A 74 9.46 -8.83 7.27
C VAL A 74 10.86 -8.85 6.67
N VAL A 75 11.63 -7.78 6.81
CA VAL A 75 13.00 -7.69 6.29
C VAL A 75 13.92 -8.73 6.93
N THR A 76 13.81 -8.91 8.25
CA THR A 76 14.59 -9.92 8.98
C THR A 76 14.24 -11.32 8.49
N TYR A 77 12.95 -11.59 8.28
CA TYR A 77 12.49 -12.85 7.73
C TYR A 77 13.10 -13.09 6.34
N LEU A 78 12.98 -12.13 5.42
CA LEU A 78 13.53 -12.21 4.07
C LEU A 78 15.06 -12.42 4.08
N LYS A 79 15.77 -11.73 4.98
CA LYS A 79 17.23 -11.82 5.09
C LYS A 79 17.70 -13.17 5.64
N LYS A 80 17.00 -13.73 6.64
CA LYS A 80 17.44 -14.95 7.34
C LYS A 80 16.92 -16.24 6.73
N TYR A 81 15.71 -16.22 6.17
CA TYR A 81 14.98 -17.44 5.77
C TYR A 81 14.69 -17.52 4.28
N THR A 82 15.18 -16.57 3.47
CA THR A 82 15.00 -16.60 2.01
C THR A 82 16.27 -16.12 1.30
N ASP A 83 16.39 -16.43 0.01
CA ASP A 83 17.43 -15.86 -0.86
C ASP A 83 17.00 -14.56 -1.55
N PHE A 84 15.90 -13.91 -1.09
CA PHE A 84 15.30 -12.74 -1.74
C PHE A 84 16.33 -11.66 -2.08
N PHE A 85 17.17 -11.24 -1.13
CA PHE A 85 18.14 -10.17 -1.37
C PHE A 85 19.27 -10.59 -2.33
N LYS A 86 19.74 -11.84 -2.23
CA LYS A 86 20.74 -12.38 -3.17
C LYS A 86 20.20 -12.49 -4.59
N TRP A 87 18.93 -12.89 -4.71
CA TRP A 87 18.22 -12.95 -5.98
C TRP A 87 17.97 -11.54 -6.55
N PHE A 88 17.54 -10.60 -5.72
CA PHE A 88 17.16 -9.27 -6.17
C PHE A 88 18.36 -8.47 -6.67
N LEU A 89 19.52 -8.60 -6.02
CA LEU A 89 20.79 -8.01 -6.48
C LEU A 89 21.20 -8.43 -7.90
N LYS A 90 20.76 -9.60 -8.38
CA LYS A 90 21.04 -10.09 -9.73
C LYS A 90 20.05 -9.59 -10.78
N GLN A 91 18.95 -8.93 -10.36
CA GLN A 91 17.93 -8.45 -11.28
C GLN A 91 18.37 -7.15 -11.94
N LYS A 92 18.09 -7.01 -13.24
CA LYS A 92 18.40 -5.81 -14.03
C LYS A 92 17.86 -4.51 -13.42
N ASN A 93 16.69 -4.60 -12.76
CA ASN A 93 15.99 -3.45 -12.19
C ASN A 93 16.26 -3.26 -10.70
N CYS A 94 17.31 -3.87 -10.13
CA CYS A 94 17.68 -3.65 -8.74
C CYS A 94 18.11 -2.19 -8.54
N PRO A 95 17.52 -1.44 -7.61
CA PRO A 95 17.82 -0.02 -7.43
C PRO A 95 19.13 0.24 -6.67
N LYS A 96 19.72 -0.79 -6.05
CA LYS A 96 20.90 -0.70 -5.19
C LYS A 96 21.83 -1.89 -5.43
N ASN A 97 23.13 -1.61 -5.49
CA ASN A 97 24.17 -2.63 -5.71
C ASN A 97 24.76 -3.14 -4.40
N ASP A 98 24.72 -2.33 -3.34
CA ASP A 98 25.19 -2.75 -2.01
C ASP A 98 24.10 -3.55 -1.27
N PRO A 99 24.40 -4.75 -0.74
CA PRO A 99 23.43 -5.59 -0.03
C PRO A 99 22.85 -4.93 1.22
N THR A 100 23.65 -4.19 1.99
CA THR A 100 23.22 -3.56 3.25
C THR A 100 22.27 -2.41 2.96
N VAL A 101 22.62 -1.57 1.99
CA VAL A 101 21.77 -0.47 1.52
C VAL A 101 20.49 -1.01 0.90
N LEU A 102 20.52 -2.13 0.16
CA LEU A 102 19.32 -2.75 -0.39
C LEU A 102 18.36 -3.21 0.71
N VAL A 103 18.88 -3.83 1.77
CA VAL A 103 18.08 -4.26 2.94
C VAL A 103 17.41 -3.06 3.60
N GLN A 104 18.16 -1.98 3.84
CA GLN A 104 17.61 -0.74 4.42
C GLN A 104 16.57 -0.10 3.50
N PHE A 105 16.82 -0.07 2.20
CA PHE A 105 15.91 0.47 1.19
C PHE A 105 14.58 -0.29 1.14
N ILE A 106 14.63 -1.64 1.14
CA ILE A 106 13.41 -2.47 1.19
C ILE A 106 12.66 -2.28 2.52
N GLY A 107 13.37 -2.19 3.65
CA GLY A 107 12.73 -1.88 4.93
C GLY A 107 12.01 -0.54 4.91
N GLY A 108 12.67 0.51 4.42
CA GLY A 108 12.06 1.83 4.26
C GLY A 108 10.86 1.81 3.31
N LEU A 109 10.92 1.04 2.21
CA LEU A 109 9.79 0.88 1.30
C LEU A 109 8.60 0.16 1.95
N ILE A 110 8.82 -0.91 2.71
CA ILE A 110 7.74 -1.59 3.44
C ILE A 110 7.11 -0.63 4.45
N THR A 111 7.91 0.11 5.23
CA THR A 111 7.40 1.13 6.15
C THR A 111 6.59 2.21 5.43
N LYS A 112 7.10 2.73 4.30
CA LYS A 112 6.37 3.70 3.45
C LYS A 112 5.04 3.11 2.98
N HIS A 113 5.03 1.88 2.48
CA HIS A 113 3.83 1.24 1.94
C HIS A 113 2.80 0.93 3.03
N ILE A 114 3.22 0.55 4.25
CA ILE A 114 2.31 0.43 5.40
C ILE A 114 1.64 1.78 5.68
N ALA A 115 2.42 2.87 5.74
CA ALA A 115 1.86 4.20 5.97
C ALA A 115 0.93 4.65 4.83
N GLN A 116 1.29 4.37 3.57
CA GLN A 116 0.42 4.64 2.41
C GLN A 116 -0.90 3.88 2.50
N LEU A 117 -0.88 2.59 2.83
CA LEU A 117 -2.08 1.79 3.02
C LEU A 117 -2.94 2.34 4.16
N SER A 118 -2.33 2.69 5.29
CA SER A 118 -3.02 3.25 6.46
C SER A 118 -3.72 4.59 6.14
N CYS A 119 -3.09 5.44 5.33
CA CYS A 119 -3.59 6.80 5.07
C CYS A 119 -4.47 6.93 3.81
N ASN A 120 -4.41 5.98 2.88
CA ASN A 120 -5.04 6.12 1.56
C ASN A 120 -6.01 4.98 1.23
N SER A 121 -6.15 3.98 2.11
CA SER A 121 -7.08 2.87 1.87
C SER A 121 -8.52 3.32 2.01
N SER A 122 -9.39 2.66 1.23
CA SER A 122 -10.83 2.86 1.27
C SER A 122 -11.49 1.56 1.68
N ILE A 123 -12.40 1.66 2.65
CA ILE A 123 -13.25 0.55 3.06
C ILE A 123 -14.31 0.34 1.98
N ILE A 124 -14.55 -0.91 1.62
CA ILE A 124 -15.62 -1.32 0.72
C ILE A 124 -16.69 -1.98 1.58
N GLU A 125 -17.90 -1.44 1.48
CA GLU A 125 -19.03 -1.83 2.31
C GLU A 125 -20.15 -2.39 1.44
N HIS A 126 -20.85 -3.40 1.96
CA HIS A 126 -22.10 -3.87 1.43
C HIS A 126 -23.24 -3.24 2.23
N TRP A 127 -24.15 -2.60 1.50
CA TRP A 127 -25.27 -1.86 2.06
C TRP A 127 -26.51 -2.76 2.03
N THR A 128 -27.11 -3.03 3.19
CA THR A 128 -28.30 -3.87 3.31
C THR A 128 -29.40 -3.17 4.10
N TYR A 129 -30.60 -3.73 4.07
CA TYR A 129 -31.79 -3.19 4.74
C TYR A 129 -32.21 -4.12 5.88
N SER A 130 -32.46 -3.57 7.07
CA SER A 130 -33.00 -4.29 8.23
C SER A 130 -34.51 -4.47 8.15
N SER A 131 -35.21 -3.66 7.34
CA SER A 131 -36.67 -3.56 7.36
C SER A 131 -37.26 -3.36 5.96
N THR A 132 -38.59 -3.44 5.87
CA THR A 132 -39.37 -3.27 4.62
C THR A 132 -39.34 -1.86 4.04
N ASP A 133 -38.85 -0.87 4.78
CA ASP A 133 -38.66 0.50 4.28
C ASP A 133 -37.33 0.60 3.51
N LEU A 134 -37.40 0.34 2.21
CA LEU A 134 -36.26 0.21 1.29
C LEU A 134 -35.67 1.56 0.81
N LEU A 135 -36.01 2.67 1.46
CA LEU A 135 -35.63 4.01 0.98
C LEU A 135 -34.15 4.32 1.22
N PHE A 136 -33.58 3.84 2.32
CA PHE A 136 -32.17 4.03 2.67
C PHE A 136 -31.60 2.79 3.35
N PRO A 137 -30.41 2.30 2.96
CA PRO A 137 -29.77 1.19 3.64
C PRO A 137 -29.35 1.63 5.05
N ASP A 138 -29.66 0.80 6.04
CA ASP A 138 -29.41 1.05 7.46
C ASP A 138 -28.36 0.12 8.06
N ILE A 139 -27.93 -0.89 7.29
CA ILE A 139 -26.87 -1.82 7.68
C ILE A 139 -25.67 -1.67 6.73
N LEU A 140 -24.51 -1.36 7.31
CA LEU A 140 -23.23 -1.25 6.62
C LEU A 140 -22.32 -2.40 7.04
N ILE A 141 -22.01 -3.31 6.11
CA ILE A 141 -21.13 -4.46 6.36
C ILE A 141 -19.81 -4.24 5.62
N THR A 142 -18.70 -4.09 6.34
CA THR A 142 -17.38 -4.06 5.70
C THR A 142 -17.07 -5.42 5.07
N ILE A 143 -16.86 -5.43 3.75
CA ILE A 143 -16.56 -6.66 3.00
C ILE A 143 -15.11 -6.72 2.51
N ALA A 144 -14.48 -5.55 2.29
CA ALA A 144 -13.12 -5.48 1.78
C ALA A 144 -12.48 -4.12 2.07
N CYS A 145 -11.19 -4.03 1.76
CA CYS A 145 -10.42 -2.80 1.78
C CYS A 145 -9.61 -2.71 0.48
N GLY A 146 -9.64 -1.55 -0.17
CA GLY A 146 -9.03 -1.32 -1.46
C GLY A 146 -8.15 -0.07 -1.49
N MET A 147 -7.26 0.00 -2.48
CA MET A 147 -6.49 1.19 -2.79
C MET A 147 -6.96 1.77 -4.11
N PHE A 148 -7.41 3.02 -4.09
CA PHE A 148 -7.93 3.72 -5.25
C PHE A 148 -7.16 5.04 -5.43
N PRO A 149 -5.97 5.02 -6.07
CA PRO A 149 -5.08 6.18 -6.07
C PRO A 149 -5.72 7.48 -6.59
N SER A 150 -6.67 7.41 -7.51
CA SER A 150 -7.43 8.57 -8.00
C SER A 150 -8.36 9.16 -6.93
N VAL A 151 -9.03 8.30 -6.16
CA VAL A 151 -9.94 8.70 -5.08
C VAL A 151 -9.16 9.27 -3.89
N SER A 152 -8.00 8.69 -3.58
CA SER A 152 -7.15 9.10 -2.44
C SER A 152 -6.55 10.51 -2.56
N ILE A 153 -6.74 11.21 -3.69
CA ILE A 153 -6.34 12.61 -3.88
C ILE A 153 -7.36 13.58 -3.24
N MET A 154 -8.62 13.14 -3.10
CA MET A 154 -9.66 13.95 -2.49
C MET A 154 -9.40 14.15 -1.00
N ASN A 155 -9.33 15.40 -0.57
CA ASN A 155 -9.18 15.73 0.84
C ASN A 155 -10.50 15.57 1.60
N HIS A 156 -10.38 15.34 2.90
CA HIS A 156 -11.52 15.32 3.80
C HIS A 156 -12.12 16.73 3.99
N SER A 157 -13.45 16.80 4.06
CA SER A 157 -14.22 17.93 4.58
C SER A 157 -15.37 17.36 5.40
N CYS A 158 -15.68 17.96 6.55
CA CYS A 158 -16.87 17.60 7.32
C CYS A 158 -18.19 17.97 6.62
N ARG A 159 -18.11 18.80 5.56
CA ARG A 159 -19.20 19.12 4.65
C ARG A 159 -18.71 18.84 3.22
N PRO A 160 -18.68 17.56 2.80
CA PRO A 160 -18.20 17.19 1.48
C PRO A 160 -19.21 17.64 0.40
N ASN A 161 -18.70 17.93 -0.80
CA ASN A 161 -19.51 18.26 -1.98
C ASN A 161 -19.61 17.10 -2.99
N VAL A 162 -18.94 15.97 -2.70
CA VAL A 162 -18.96 14.74 -3.48
C VAL A 162 -19.13 13.58 -2.50
N THR A 163 -20.00 12.63 -2.84
CA THR A 163 -20.20 11.37 -2.11
C THR A 163 -20.31 10.23 -3.10
N ASN A 164 -19.93 9.03 -2.67
CA ASN A 164 -20.30 7.80 -3.37
C ASN A 164 -21.73 7.46 -2.94
N LEU A 165 -22.73 7.98 -3.64
CA LEU A 165 -24.11 7.48 -3.60
C LEU A 165 -24.28 6.40 -4.66
#